data_AF-A0A848TSV7-F1
#
_entry.id   AF-A0A848TSV7-F1
#
_cell.length_a   1.000
_cell.length_b   1.000
_cell.length_c   1.000
_cell.angle_alpha   90.00
_cell.angle_beta   90.00
_cell.angle_gamma   90.00
#
_symmetry.space_group_name_H-M   'P 1'
#
loop_
_entity.id
_entity.type
_entity.pdbx_description
1 polymer ?
#
loop_
_entity_poly.entity_id
_entity_poly.type
_entity_poly.pdbx_seq_one_letter_code
_entity_poly.pdbx_strand_id
1 'polypeptide(L)'
;MKYLSEYRNFESTKRYLDEIHKIATKNWNIMEICGGQTHSLVKNGILELLPETVRMIHGPGCPVCVTPLNLIDKAIELLENDVILCSYGDMIRVPGSKKSLLEAKASGGDLRILYSPIEAVSIAKENPDKEVVFFAV
;
A
#
# COMPACT_ATOMS: atom_id res chain seq x y z
N MET A 1 -8.49 -14.85 14.92
CA MET A 1 -7.71 -15.29 13.74
C MET A 1 -7.04 -16.61 14.10
N LYS A 2 -7.23 -17.65 13.28
CA LYS A 2 -6.53 -18.95 13.45
C LYS A 2 -5.01 -18.71 13.33
N TYR A 3 -4.20 -19.41 14.12
CA TYR A 3 -2.71 -19.36 14.11
C TYR A 3 -2.03 -18.10 14.68
N LEU A 4 -2.79 -17.15 15.22
CA LEU A 4 -2.22 -15.87 15.66
C LEU A 4 -1.32 -16.02 16.90
N SER A 5 -1.68 -16.91 17.83
CA SER A 5 -0.86 -17.26 19.00
C SER A 5 0.34 -18.16 18.67
N GLU A 6 0.22 -18.99 17.64
CA GLU A 6 1.30 -19.90 17.22
C GLU A 6 2.47 -19.14 16.60
N TYR A 7 2.18 -18.14 15.75
CA TYR A 7 3.22 -17.35 15.09
C TYR A 7 3.67 -16.12 15.88
N ARG A 8 2.84 -15.59 16.80
CA ARG A 8 3.26 -14.52 17.73
C ARG A 8 3.80 -15.11 19.02
N ASN A 9 4.97 -15.72 18.93
CA ASN A 9 5.57 -16.47 20.03
C ASN A 9 6.97 -15.94 20.38
N PHE A 10 7.14 -15.43 21.60
CA PHE A 10 8.40 -14.84 22.06
C PHE A 10 9.56 -15.84 22.08
N GLU A 11 9.35 -17.04 22.63
CA GLU A 11 10.37 -18.08 22.72
C GLU A 11 10.90 -18.48 21.33
N SER A 12 10.00 -18.62 20.36
CA SER A 12 10.35 -18.94 18.97
C SER A 12 11.14 -17.80 18.33
N THR A 13 10.72 -16.56 18.52
CA THR A 13 11.44 -15.37 18.01
C THR A 13 12.86 -15.33 18.58
N LYS A 14 13.02 -15.49 19.89
CA LYS A 14 14.33 -15.50 20.55
C LYS A 14 15.22 -16.61 19.98
N ARG A 15 14.69 -17.83 19.86
CA ARG A 15 15.41 -18.96 19.27
C ARG A 15 15.88 -18.66 17.84
N TYR A 16 15.03 -18.07 17.00
CA TYR A 16 15.44 -17.72 15.64
C TYR A 16 16.48 -16.60 15.59
N LEU A 17 16.38 -15.59 16.46
CA LEU A 17 17.40 -14.56 16.57
C LEU A 17 18.75 -15.16 16.96
N ASP A 18 18.80 -16.05 17.95
CA ASP A 18 20.03 -16.73 18.37
C ASP A 18 20.67 -17.50 17.21
N GLU A 19 19.86 -18.19 16.39
CA GLU A 19 20.36 -18.89 15.21
C GLU A 19 20.83 -17.93 14.11
N ILE A 20 20.12 -16.82 13.87
CA ILE A 20 20.53 -15.79 12.91
C ILE A 20 21.88 -15.20 13.31
N HIS A 21 22.07 -14.88 14.60
CA HIS A 21 23.35 -14.38 15.13
C HIS A 21 24.49 -15.38 14.94
N LYS A 22 24.25 -16.69 15.06
CA LYS A 22 25.26 -17.73 14.83
C LYS A 22 25.64 -17.89 13.35
N ILE A 23 24.67 -17.82 12.44
CA ILE A 23 24.91 -18.13 11.01
C ILE A 23 25.35 -16.92 10.19
N ALA A 24 24.99 -15.69 10.60
CA ALA A 24 25.26 -14.45 9.88
C ALA A 24 26.72 -13.98 10.05
N THR A 25 27.67 -14.80 9.60
CA THR A 25 29.13 -14.62 9.71
C THR A 25 29.73 -13.60 8.75
N LYS A 26 28.93 -13.06 7.83
CA LYS A 26 29.33 -12.04 6.84
C LYS A 26 28.19 -11.05 6.64
N ASN A 27 28.47 -9.95 5.95
CA ASN A 27 27.45 -8.96 5.63
C ASN A 27 26.41 -9.52 4.65
N TRP A 28 25.13 -9.42 5.03
CA TRP A 28 23.96 -9.78 4.25
C TRP A 28 23.12 -8.54 4.00
N ASN A 29 22.70 -8.39 2.75
CA ASN A 29 21.70 -7.41 2.36
C ASN A 29 20.44 -8.16 1.97
N ILE A 30 19.36 -7.98 2.72
CA ILE A 30 18.09 -8.69 2.49
C ILE A 30 17.02 -7.65 2.15
N MET A 31 16.46 -7.74 0.96
CA MET A 31 15.40 -6.85 0.53
C MET A 31 14.02 -7.49 0.73
N GLU A 32 13.12 -6.77 1.38
CA GLU A 32 11.69 -7.05 1.35
C GLU A 32 10.96 -6.08 0.42
N ILE A 33 9.85 -6.52 -0.17
CA ILE A 33 9.07 -5.74 -1.14
C ILE A 33 7.59 -5.79 -0.74
N CYS A 34 7.30 -5.50 0.53
CA CYS A 34 5.95 -5.44 1.04
C CYS A 34 5.85 -4.47 2.21
N GLY A 35 5.09 -3.38 2.04
CA GLY A 35 4.88 -2.40 3.11
C GLY A 35 4.35 -3.02 4.42
N GLY A 36 3.58 -4.10 4.35
CA GLY A 36 3.13 -4.85 5.53
C GLY A 36 4.26 -5.57 6.27
N GLN A 37 5.26 -6.06 5.55
CA GLN A 37 6.48 -6.63 6.14
C GLN A 37 7.35 -5.53 6.74
N THR A 38 7.58 -4.43 6.01
CA THR A 38 8.26 -3.23 6.55
C THR A 38 7.63 -2.78 7.87
N HIS A 39 6.30 -2.59 7.86
CA HIS A 39 5.55 -2.18 9.04
C HIS A 39 5.71 -3.17 10.19
N SER A 40 5.65 -4.48 9.90
CA SER A 40 5.80 -5.52 10.93
C SER A 40 7.21 -5.55 11.52
N LEU A 41 8.26 -5.39 10.71
CA LEU A 41 9.64 -5.35 11.18
C LEU A 41 9.89 -4.17 12.12
N VAL A 42 9.44 -2.97 11.71
CA VAL A 42 9.61 -1.73 12.48
C VAL A 42 8.76 -1.77 13.74
N LYS A 43 7.46 -2.10 13.63
CA LYS A 43 6.52 -2.12 14.76
C LYS A 43 6.95 -3.06 15.88
N ASN A 44 7.58 -4.18 15.54
CA ASN A 44 8.02 -5.18 16.52
C ASN A 44 9.51 -5.01 16.89
N GLY A 45 10.19 -3.95 16.44
CA GLY A 45 11.59 -3.69 16.76
C GLY A 45 12.58 -4.73 16.23
N ILE A 46 12.18 -5.57 15.27
CA ILE A 46 13.02 -6.68 14.78
C ILE A 46 14.32 -6.17 14.16
N LEU A 47 14.29 -5.00 13.53
CA LEU A 47 15.47 -4.38 12.93
C LEU A 47 16.60 -4.14 13.95
N GLU A 48 16.25 -3.81 15.20
CA GLU A 48 17.22 -3.56 16.27
C GLU A 48 17.75 -4.86 16.90
N LEU A 49 17.05 -5.98 16.71
CA LEU A 49 17.41 -7.28 17.27
C LEU A 49 18.30 -8.12 16.34
N LEU A 50 18.31 -7.79 15.05
CA LEU A 50 19.17 -8.44 14.07
C LEU A 50 20.65 -8.09 14.32
N PRO A 51 21.59 -9.01 14.01
CA PRO A 51 23.01 -8.70 14.09
C PRO A 51 23.36 -7.58 13.09
N GLU A 52 24.37 -6.77 13.40
CA GLU A 52 24.83 -5.66 12.53
C GLU A 52 25.27 -6.13 11.13
N THR A 53 25.62 -7.41 11.00
CA THR A 53 25.95 -8.05 9.72
C THR A 53 24.74 -8.25 8.82
N VAL A 54 23.50 -8.11 9.32
CA VAL A 54 22.27 -8.26 8.52
C VAL A 54 21.62 -6.90 8.33
N ARG A 55 21.74 -6.36 7.12
CA ARG A 55 21.07 -5.14 6.71
C ARG A 55 19.78 -5.47 5.97
N MET A 56 18.66 -5.03 6.53
CA MET A 56 17.37 -5.03 5.82
C MET A 56 17.30 -3.85 4.85
N ILE A 57 16.84 -4.10 3.64
CA ILE A 57 16.56 -3.10 2.61
C ILE A 57 15.05 -3.07 2.38
N HIS A 58 14.46 -1.89 2.52
CA HIS A 58 13.03 -1.67 2.24
C HIS A 58 12.85 -1.35 0.77
N GLY A 59 12.39 -2.34 0.01
CA GLY A 59 12.12 -2.23 -1.41
C GLY A 59 10.82 -1.50 -1.71
N PRO A 60 10.49 -1.32 -3.00
CA PRO A 60 9.31 -0.59 -3.46
C PRO A 60 8.01 -1.42 -3.32
N GLY A 61 7.66 -1.81 -2.09
CA GLY A 61 6.52 -2.67 -1.76
C GLY A 61 5.18 -1.95 -1.54
N CYS A 62 5.06 -0.71 -2.02
CA CYS A 62 3.87 0.13 -1.88
C CYS A 62 3.33 0.46 -3.29
N PRO A 63 2.23 -0.17 -3.75
CA PRO A 63 1.72 0.01 -5.11
C PRO A 63 1.32 1.47 -5.40
N VAL A 64 0.74 2.14 -4.41
CA VAL A 64 0.41 3.57 -4.44
C VAL A 64 1.65 4.43 -4.66
N CYS A 65 2.72 4.14 -3.93
CA CYS A 65 3.96 4.93 -3.96
C CYS A 65 4.72 4.80 -5.28
N VAL A 66 4.54 3.70 -6.01
CA VAL A 66 5.19 3.44 -7.30
C VAL A 66 4.28 3.74 -8.49
N THR A 67 3.05 4.22 -8.24
CA THR A 67 2.12 4.56 -9.32
C THR A 67 2.70 5.69 -10.17
N PRO A 68 2.83 5.49 -11.49
CA PRO A 68 3.34 6.54 -12.37
C PRO A 68 2.48 7.81 -12.33
N LEU A 69 3.15 8.96 -12.26
CA LEU A 69 2.51 10.29 -12.18
C LEU A 69 1.48 10.51 -13.30
N ASN A 70 1.80 10.04 -14.51
CA ASN A 70 0.91 10.18 -15.68
C ASN A 70 -0.39 9.39 -15.57
N LEU A 71 -0.45 8.33 -14.75
CA LEU A 71 -1.71 7.61 -14.49
C LEU A 71 -2.60 8.39 -13.52
N ILE A 72 -2.00 9.06 -12.53
CA ILE A 72 -2.73 9.93 -11.60
C ILE A 72 -3.32 11.12 -12.35
N ASP A 73 -2.54 11.73 -13.25
CA ASP A 73 -3.02 12.83 -14.09
C ASP A 73 -4.20 12.42 -14.99
N LYS A 74 -4.16 11.23 -15.58
CA LYS A 74 -5.29 10.69 -16.35
C LYS A 74 -6.53 10.44 -15.48
N ALA A 75 -6.36 9.94 -14.27
CA ALA A 75 -7.48 9.76 -13.34
C ALA A 75 -8.11 11.12 -12.96
N ILE A 76 -7.29 12.16 -12.78
CA ILE A 76 -7.76 13.52 -12.54
C ILE A 76 -8.52 14.07 -13.76
N GLU A 77 -8.04 13.84 -14.98
CA GLU A 77 -8.73 14.25 -16.22
C GLU A 77 -10.11 13.60 -16.36
N LEU A 78 -10.27 12.34 -15.92
CA LEU A 78 -11.59 11.68 -15.92
C LEU A 78 -12.60 12.37 -15.00
N LEU A 79 -12.16 12.91 -13.85
CA LEU A 79 -13.03 13.68 -12.94
C LEU A 79 -13.56 14.98 -13.57
N GLU A 80 -12.94 15.45 -14.66
CA GLU A 80 -13.37 16.64 -15.41
C GLU A 80 -14.38 16.30 -16.52
N ASN A 81 -14.61 15.01 -16.81
CA ASN A 81 -15.44 14.52 -17.93
C ASN A 81 -16.76 13.85 -17.50
N ASP A 82 -17.39 14.30 -16.40
CA ASP A 82 -18.66 13.78 -15.85
C ASP A 82 -18.69 12.27 -15.52
N VAL A 83 -17.53 11.71 -15.17
CA VAL A 83 -17.36 10.31 -14.74
C VAL A 83 -17.46 10.20 -13.21
N ILE A 84 -18.02 9.10 -12.72
CA ILE A 84 -17.87 8.70 -11.30
C ILE A 84 -16.54 7.96 -11.16
N LEU A 85 -15.52 8.63 -10.64
CA LEU A 85 -14.23 8.01 -10.38
C LEU A 85 -14.23 7.35 -9.00
N CYS A 86 -13.82 6.09 -8.95
CA CYS A 86 -13.66 5.32 -7.73
C CYS A 86 -12.18 5.03 -7.47
N SER A 87 -11.73 5.14 -6.23
CA SER A 87 -10.33 4.87 -5.85
C SER A 87 -10.23 4.38 -4.41
N TYR A 88 -9.12 3.71 -4.07
CA TYR A 88 -8.76 3.48 -2.67
C TYR A 88 -8.40 4.80 -1.97
N GLY A 89 -8.58 4.83 -0.64
CA GLY A 89 -8.45 6.04 0.18
C GLY A 89 -7.02 6.54 0.36
N ASP A 90 -6.03 5.66 0.24
CA ASP A 90 -4.61 6.00 0.29
C ASP A 90 -4.15 6.77 -0.97
N MET A 91 -4.74 6.48 -2.13
CA MET A 91 -4.41 7.12 -3.40
C MET A 91 -4.92 8.58 -3.50
N ILE A 92 -5.97 8.98 -2.77
CA ILE A 92 -6.63 10.27 -3.01
C ILE A 92 -5.74 11.50 -2.76
N ARG A 93 -4.71 11.35 -1.91
CA ARG A 93 -3.79 12.44 -1.52
C ARG A 93 -2.48 12.40 -2.28
N VAL A 94 -2.25 11.39 -3.13
CA VAL A 94 -1.02 11.31 -3.91
C VAL A 94 -1.03 12.47 -4.93
N PRO A 95 0.04 13.27 -4.98
CA PRO A 95 0.10 14.39 -5.90
C PRO A 95 0.23 13.90 -7.34
N GLY A 96 -0.63 14.41 -8.23
CA GLY A 96 -0.38 14.43 -9.67
C GLY A 96 0.57 15.57 -10.04
N SER A 97 0.71 15.85 -11.34
CA SER A 97 1.57 16.93 -11.85
C SER A 97 1.10 18.32 -11.44
N LYS A 98 -0.21 18.51 -11.22
CA LYS A 98 -0.81 19.81 -10.90
C LYS A 98 -1.63 19.82 -9.60
N LYS A 99 -2.36 18.73 -9.35
CA LYS A 99 -3.26 18.56 -8.21
C LYS A 99 -3.38 17.07 -7.88
N SER A 100 -3.99 16.75 -6.75
CA SER A 100 -4.37 15.41 -6.30
C SER A 100 -5.82 15.11 -6.66
N LEU A 101 -6.22 13.84 -6.55
CA LEU A 101 -7.63 13.45 -6.69
C LEU A 101 -8.54 14.13 -5.67
N LEU A 102 -8.04 14.35 -4.45
CA LEU A 102 -8.78 15.06 -3.40
C LEU A 102 -9.04 16.53 -3.77
N GLU A 103 -8.06 17.21 -4.36
CA GLU A 103 -8.23 18.58 -4.85
C GLU A 103 -9.16 18.66 -6.07
N ALA A 104 -9.11 17.66 -6.96
CA ALA A 104 -10.04 17.53 -8.07
C ALA A 104 -11.49 17.32 -7.57
N LYS A 105 -11.69 16.48 -6.55
CA LYS A 105 -12.98 16.33 -5.86
C LYS A 105 -13.48 17.65 -5.26
N ALA A 106 -12.59 18.40 -4.60
CA ALA A 106 -12.93 19.70 -4.02
C ALA A 106 -13.34 20.74 -5.09
N SER A 107 -12.92 20.53 -6.35
CA SER A 107 -13.28 21.36 -7.50
C SER A 107 -14.57 20.91 -8.20
N GLY A 108 -15.31 19.93 -7.64
CA GLY A 108 -16.60 19.47 -8.15
C GLY A 108 -16.61 18.09 -8.82
N GLY A 109 -15.48 17.40 -8.90
CA GLY A 109 -15.44 16.03 -9.44
C GLY A 109 -16.11 14.98 -8.53
N ASP A 110 -16.81 14.00 -9.11
CA ASP A 110 -17.42 12.88 -8.37
C ASP A 110 -16.38 11.78 -8.10
N LEU A 111 -15.69 11.90 -6.96
CA LEU A 111 -14.75 10.90 -6.45
C LEU A 111 -15.37 10.11 -5.28
N ARG A 112 -15.41 8.78 -5.42
CA ARG A 112 -15.88 7.82 -4.40
C ARG A 112 -14.74 6.97 -3.88
N ILE A 113 -14.61 6.90 -2.56
CA ILE A 113 -13.57 6.12 -1.88
C ILE A 113 -14.13 4.74 -1.59
N LEU A 114 -13.45 3.69 -2.04
CA LEU A 114 -13.88 2.30 -1.86
C LEU A 114 -12.88 1.52 -1.00
N TYR A 115 -13.37 0.43 -0.39
CA TYR A 115 -12.52 -0.56 0.28
C TYR A 115 -12.40 -1.86 -0.53
N SER A 116 -13.29 -2.06 -1.50
CA SER A 116 -13.27 -3.19 -2.42
C SER A 116 -13.66 -2.76 -3.83
N PRO A 117 -13.01 -3.31 -4.88
CA PRO A 117 -13.37 -3.00 -6.27
C PRO A 117 -14.80 -3.43 -6.62
N ILE A 118 -15.40 -4.37 -5.87
CA ILE A 118 -16.79 -4.81 -6.11
C ILE A 118 -17.80 -3.70 -5.83
N GLU A 119 -17.46 -2.75 -4.95
CA GLU A 119 -18.33 -1.61 -4.65
C GLU A 119 -18.51 -0.72 -5.89
N ALA A 120 -17.51 -0.63 -6.77
CA ALA A 120 -17.63 0.10 -8.04
C ALA A 120 -18.71 -0.52 -8.95
N VAL A 121 -18.88 -1.84 -8.91
CA VAL A 121 -19.93 -2.53 -9.68
C VAL A 121 -21.32 -2.18 -9.14
N SER A 122 -21.48 -2.11 -7.82
CA SER A 122 -22.74 -1.65 -7.21
C SER A 122 -23.04 -0.20 -7.58
N ILE A 123 -22.04 0.68 -7.53
CA ILE A 123 -22.16 2.08 -7.93
C ILE A 123 -22.58 2.20 -9.40
N ALA A 124 -22.00 1.39 -10.30
CA ALA A 124 -22.38 1.38 -11.71
C ALA A 124 -23.84 0.95 -11.93
N LYS A 125 -24.33 -0.05 -11.18
CA LYS A 125 -25.75 -0.47 -11.25
C LYS A 125 -26.72 0.62 -10.78
N GLU A 126 -26.32 1.41 -9.79
CA GLU A 126 -27.12 2.51 -9.24
C GLU A 126 -27.08 3.78 -10.10
N ASN A 127 -26.11 3.89 -11.02
CA ASN A 127 -25.89 5.07 -11.86
C ASN A 127 -25.80 4.66 -13.34
N PRO A 128 -26.88 4.11 -13.95
CA PRO A 128 -26.84 3.51 -15.29
C PRO A 128 -26.53 4.52 -16.41
N ASP A 129 -26.77 5.80 -16.17
CA ASP A 129 -26.54 6.88 -17.13
C ASP A 129 -25.14 7.52 -17.02
N LYS A 130 -24.28 7.00 -16.11
CA LYS A 130 -22.92 7.50 -15.91
C LYS A 130 -21.87 6.43 -16.12
N GLU A 131 -20.73 6.83 -16.66
CA GLU A 131 -19.54 5.99 -16.63
C GLU A 131 -18.97 5.93 -15.22
N VAL A 132 -18.62 4.72 -14.78
CA VAL A 132 -17.99 4.46 -13.49
C VAL A 132 -16.63 3.85 -13.74
N VAL A 133 -15.57 4.55 -13.33
CA VAL A 133 -14.19 4.11 -13.53
C VAL A 133 -13.56 3.83 -12.18
N PHE A 134 -13.04 2.62 -11.99
CA PHE A 134 -12.24 2.30 -10.82
C PHE A 134 -10.74 2.46 -11.15
N PHE A 135 -10.09 3.42 -10.48
CA PHE A 135 -8.65 3.61 -10.56
C PHE A 135 -7.94 2.53 -9.72
N ALA A 136 -7.67 1.40 -10.37
CA ALA A 136 -7.00 0.25 -9.78
C ALA A 136 -5.48 0.46 -9.74
N VAL A 137 -4.91 0.30 -8.55
CA VAL A 137 -3.50 0.54 -8.22
C VAL A 137 -2.91 -0.71 -7.59
#